data_AF-U5W1C6-F1
#
_entry.id   AF-U5W1C6-F1
#
_cell.length_a   1.000
_cell.length_b   1.000
_cell.length_c   1.000
_cell.angle_alpha   90.00
_cell.angle_beta   90.00
_cell.angle_gamma   90.00
#
_symmetry.space_group_name_H-M   'P 1'
#
loop_
_entity.id
_entity.type
_entity.pdbx_description
1 polymer ?
#
loop_
_entity_poly.entity_id
_entity_poly.type
_entity_poly.pdbx_seq_one_letter_code
_entity_poly.pdbx_strand_id
1 'polypeptide(L)'
;MRSLIVVGVLLVAAVVSVVTALVRDTASGAVPGACAEGAPVADLTLPEGPDQVTVKVFNGSGRPGVADSLTTDFVNRRFRTEKPAKSKKKVDGVALLRFGPEGVGSAQLVRALFLGDAETQYEAKRKGKVVEVVVGGGFRQLATFTEANQSLAQLGEPELPPGACRA
;
A
#
# COMPACT_ATOMS: atom_id res chain seq x y z
N MET A 1 28.36 29.02 23.70
CA MET A 1 28.14 27.55 23.71
C MET A 1 26.86 27.09 23.02
N ARG A 2 25.74 27.82 23.06
CA ARG A 2 24.48 27.39 22.38
C ARG A 2 24.48 27.50 20.85
N SER A 3 25.28 28.39 20.23
CA SER A 3 25.34 28.53 18.77
C SER A 3 26.16 27.43 18.08
N LEU A 4 27.20 26.92 18.74
CA LEU A 4 28.05 25.85 18.19
C LEU A 4 27.31 24.51 18.06
N ILE A 5 26.34 24.25 18.96
CA ILE A 5 25.51 23.03 18.92
C ILE A 5 24.55 23.08 17.72
N VAL A 6 23.96 24.25 17.43
CA VAL A 6 23.03 24.42 16.30
C VAL A 6 23.77 24.27 14.96
N VAL A 7 24.98 24.84 14.86
CA VAL A 7 25.82 24.69 13.65
C VAL A 7 26.28 23.23 13.48
N GLY A 8 26.65 22.55 14.57
CA GLY A 8 27.02 21.13 14.54
C GLY A 8 25.88 20.22 14.11
N VAL A 9 24.66 20.44 14.62
CA VAL A 9 23.47 19.67 14.24
C VAL A 9 23.09 19.91 12.78
N LEU A 10 23.21 21.14 12.28
CA LEU A 10 22.94 21.45 10.87
C LEU A 10 23.94 20.78 9.92
N LEU A 11 25.23 20.74 10.28
CA LEU A 11 26.24 20.05 9.47
C LEU A 11 26.01 18.54 9.43
N VAL A 12 25.61 17.92 10.56
CA VAL A 12 25.26 16.50 10.60
C VAL A 12 24.01 16.22 9.76
N ALA A 13 22.98 17.08 9.82
CA ALA A 13 21.79 16.94 8.99
C ALA A 13 22.12 17.05 7.49
N ALA A 14 23.01 17.97 7.10
CA ALA A 14 23.47 18.10 5.72
C ALA A 14 24.20 16.83 5.23
N VAL A 15 25.08 16.25 6.06
CA VAL A 15 25.81 15.02 5.71
C VAL A 15 24.87 13.83 5.59
N VAL A 16 23.89 13.68 6.48
CA VAL A 16 22.86 12.61 6.39
C VAL A 16 22.01 12.78 5.12
N SER A 17 21.69 14.02 4.75
CA SER A 17 20.96 14.33 3.51
C SER A 17 21.76 13.94 2.27
N VAL A 18 23.07 14.21 2.26
CA VAL A 18 23.96 13.85 1.15
C VAL A 18 24.13 12.32 1.07
N VAL A 19 24.27 11.61 2.19
CA VAL A 19 24.38 10.14 2.19
C VAL A 19 23.09 9.48 1.70
N THR A 20 21.92 9.97 2.12
CA THR A 20 20.62 9.45 1.63
C THR A 20 20.36 9.77 0.16
N ALA A 21 20.81 10.91 -0.33
CA ALA A 21 20.79 11.25 -1.75
C ALA A 21 21.72 10.31 -2.56
N LEU A 22 22.96 10.11 -2.11
CA LEU A 22 23.92 9.24 -2.81
C LEU A 22 23.48 7.77 -2.83
N VAL A 23 22.86 7.26 -1.76
CA VAL A 23 22.27 5.91 -1.75
C VAL A 23 21.08 5.81 -2.73
N ARG A 24 20.27 6.87 -2.87
CA ARG A 24 19.22 6.95 -3.90
C ARG A 24 19.80 7.04 -5.31
N ASP A 25 20.88 7.79 -5.52
CA ASP A 25 21.50 7.97 -6.83
C ASP A 25 22.20 6.68 -7.32
N THR A 26 22.74 5.86 -6.42
CA THR A 26 23.30 4.55 -6.78
C THR A 26 22.24 3.50 -7.17
N ALA A 27 20.95 3.79 -6.98
CA ALA A 27 19.86 2.97 -7.49
C ALA A 27 19.38 3.41 -8.90
N SER A 28 19.90 4.50 -9.45
CA SER A 28 19.46 5.09 -10.73
C SER A 28 20.18 4.54 -11.98
N GLY A 29 20.71 3.32 -11.92
CA GLY A 29 21.24 2.61 -13.10
C GLY A 29 20.19 2.12 -14.09
N ALA A 30 18.91 2.51 -13.93
CA ALA A 30 17.85 2.16 -14.86
C ALA A 30 17.73 3.26 -15.93
N VAL A 31 17.99 2.87 -17.18
CA VAL A 31 17.66 3.68 -18.37
C VAL A 31 16.16 4.03 -18.30
N PRO A 32 15.76 5.31 -18.42
CA PRO A 32 14.35 5.69 -18.44
C PRO A 32 13.67 4.99 -19.62
N GLY A 33 12.81 4.00 -19.34
CA GLY A 33 12.02 3.28 -20.34
C GLY A 33 12.52 1.88 -20.73
N ALA A 34 13.69 1.42 -20.28
CA ALA A 34 14.11 0.03 -20.49
C ALA A 34 13.94 -0.77 -19.20
N CYS A 35 12.99 -1.72 -19.23
CA CYS A 35 12.79 -2.65 -18.14
C CYS A 35 14.06 -3.45 -17.84
N ALA A 36 14.44 -3.50 -16.56
CA ALA A 36 15.48 -4.42 -16.13
C ALA A 36 15.04 -5.86 -16.47
N GLU A 37 15.98 -6.67 -16.97
CA GLU A 37 15.68 -8.03 -17.38
C GLU A 37 15.10 -8.84 -16.20
N GLY A 38 13.93 -9.44 -16.39
CA GLY A 38 13.24 -10.20 -15.34
C GLY A 38 12.49 -9.36 -14.30
N ALA A 39 12.37 -8.04 -14.47
CA ALA A 39 11.54 -7.20 -13.61
C ALA A 39 10.05 -7.63 -13.70
N PRO A 40 9.34 -7.76 -12.57
CA PRO A 40 7.93 -8.13 -12.59
C PRO A 40 7.08 -7.03 -13.22
N VAL A 41 6.21 -7.42 -14.14
CA VAL A 41 5.27 -6.53 -14.80
C VAL A 41 4.10 -6.23 -13.85
N ALA A 42 3.94 -4.95 -13.49
CA ALA A 42 2.88 -4.45 -12.64
C ALA A 42 1.65 -4.04 -13.46
N ASP A 43 0.48 -4.48 -12.97
CA ASP A 43 -0.82 -4.12 -13.52
C ASP A 43 -1.32 -2.83 -12.86
N LEU A 44 -1.14 -1.71 -13.56
CA LEU A 44 -1.59 -0.39 -13.13
C LEU A 44 -3.04 -0.10 -13.56
N THR A 45 -3.74 -1.08 -14.14
CA THR A 45 -5.13 -0.90 -14.59
C THR A 45 -6.04 -0.83 -13.37
N LEU A 46 -6.80 0.26 -13.24
CA LEU A 46 -7.84 0.33 -12.22
C LEU A 46 -8.98 -0.64 -12.59
N PRO A 47 -9.45 -1.48 -11.64
CA PRO A 47 -10.61 -2.33 -11.87
C PRO A 47 -11.85 -1.50 -12.18
N GLU A 48 -12.69 -1.98 -13.11
CA GLU A 48 -13.95 -1.30 -13.47
C GLU A 48 -14.96 -1.30 -12.31
N GLY A 49 -14.83 -2.26 -11.40
CA GLY A 49 -15.71 -2.39 -10.24
C GLY A 49 -15.16 -3.31 -9.15
N PRO A 50 -15.81 -3.29 -7.97
CA PRO A 50 -15.44 -4.12 -6.81
C PRO A 50 -15.39 -5.62 -7.08
N ASP A 51 -16.25 -6.12 -7.98
CA ASP A 51 -16.40 -7.55 -8.28
C ASP A 51 -15.23 -8.15 -9.06
N GLN A 52 -14.32 -7.31 -9.56
CA GLN A 52 -13.04 -7.73 -10.14
C GLN A 52 -11.90 -7.80 -9.11
N VAL A 53 -12.14 -7.35 -7.88
CA VAL A 53 -11.14 -7.29 -6.83
C VAL A 53 -11.35 -8.40 -5.81
N THR A 54 -10.31 -9.20 -5.59
CA THR A 54 -10.26 -10.22 -4.54
C THR A 54 -9.45 -9.72 -3.35
N VAL A 55 -10.07 -9.71 -2.17
CA VAL A 55 -9.40 -9.32 -0.92
C VAL A 55 -9.31 -10.48 0.07
N LYS A 56 -8.28 -10.45 0.90
CA LYS A 56 -8.15 -11.33 2.06
C LYS A 56 -7.87 -10.54 3.31
N VAL A 57 -8.78 -10.59 4.27
CA VAL A 57 -8.66 -9.80 5.50
C VAL A 57 -7.91 -10.59 6.58
N PHE A 58 -6.86 -9.99 7.12
CA PHE A 58 -6.09 -10.48 8.26
C PHE A 58 -6.31 -9.59 9.48
N ASN A 59 -6.66 -10.17 10.62
CA ASN A 59 -6.80 -9.42 11.86
C ASN A 59 -5.42 -9.09 12.47
N GLY A 60 -4.96 -7.85 12.31
CA GLY A 60 -3.78 -7.28 12.99
C GLY A 60 -4.14 -6.31 14.13
N SER A 61 -5.42 -6.10 14.41
CA SER A 61 -5.91 -5.04 15.30
C SER A 61 -5.86 -5.38 16.78
N GLY A 62 -5.72 -6.67 17.11
CA GLY A 62 -5.84 -7.18 18.48
C GLY A 62 -7.27 -7.27 19.03
N ARG A 63 -8.28 -6.78 18.29
CA ARG A 63 -9.70 -6.87 18.64
C ARG A 63 -10.33 -8.10 17.98
N PRO A 64 -11.10 -8.93 18.70
CA PRO A 64 -11.76 -10.10 18.11
C PRO A 64 -12.84 -9.68 17.09
N GLY A 65 -13.08 -10.52 16.07
CA GLY A 65 -14.17 -10.34 15.10
C GLY A 65 -13.99 -9.24 14.04
N VAL A 66 -12.99 -8.36 14.16
CA VAL A 66 -12.82 -7.23 13.21
C VAL A 66 -12.57 -7.70 11.77
N ALA A 67 -11.78 -8.76 11.58
CA ALA A 67 -11.54 -9.29 10.23
C ALA A 67 -12.81 -9.89 9.61
N ASP A 68 -13.62 -10.59 10.41
CA ASP A 68 -14.88 -11.17 9.94
C ASP A 68 -15.87 -10.06 9.54
N SER A 69 -16.04 -9.06 10.40
CA SER A 69 -16.90 -7.89 10.12
C SER A 69 -16.45 -7.16 8.85
N LEU A 70 -15.15 -6.88 8.72
CA LEU A 70 -14.62 -6.19 7.56
C LEU A 70 -14.74 -7.02 6.28
N THR A 71 -14.56 -8.34 6.36
CA THR A 71 -14.85 -9.24 5.24
C THR A 71 -16.31 -9.15 4.82
N THR A 72 -17.26 -9.11 5.76
CA THR A 72 -18.68 -8.92 5.45
C THR A 72 -18.93 -7.56 4.78
N ASP A 73 -18.29 -6.49 5.22
CA ASP A 73 -18.40 -5.17 4.58
C ASP A 73 -17.92 -5.21 3.12
N PHE A 74 -16.82 -5.91 2.84
CA PHE A 74 -16.34 -6.13 1.47
C PHE A 74 -17.34 -6.92 0.62
N VAL A 75 -17.91 -8.01 1.15
CA VAL A 75 -18.94 -8.80 0.45
C VAL A 75 -20.18 -7.96 0.13
N ASN A 76 -20.65 -7.16 1.10
CA ASN A 76 -21.80 -6.26 0.90
C ASN A 76 -21.54 -5.21 -0.18
N ARG A 77 -20.27 -4.87 -0.42
CA ARG A 77 -19.79 -3.98 -1.47
C ARG A 77 -19.40 -4.72 -2.76
N ARG A 78 -19.76 -5.99 -2.89
CA ARG A 78 -19.57 -6.85 -4.08
C ARG A 78 -18.13 -7.25 -4.36
N PHE A 79 -17.21 -7.06 -3.42
CA PHE A 79 -15.85 -7.61 -3.55
C PHE A 79 -15.86 -9.13 -3.46
N ARG A 80 -14.92 -9.77 -4.14
CA ARG A 80 -14.61 -11.18 -3.88
C ARG A 80 -13.75 -11.24 -2.62
N THR A 81 -14.05 -12.17 -1.73
CA THR A 81 -13.32 -12.30 -0.47
C THR A 81 -12.85 -13.73 -0.23
N GLU A 82 -11.61 -13.88 0.20
CA GLU A 82 -11.13 -15.12 0.80
C GLU A 82 -11.51 -15.21 2.28
N LYS A 83 -11.40 -16.42 2.85
CA LYS A 83 -11.65 -16.65 4.27
C LYS A 83 -10.73 -15.76 5.13
N PRO A 84 -11.27 -14.99 6.09
CA PRO A 84 -10.47 -14.15 6.97
C PRO A 84 -9.54 -14.99 7.85
N ALA A 85 -8.44 -14.39 8.25
CA ALA A 85 -7.41 -15.04 9.07
C ALA A 85 -6.86 -14.11 10.16
N LYS A 86 -6.08 -14.65 11.09
CA LYS A 86 -5.32 -13.85 12.05
C LYS A 86 -3.99 -13.43 11.43
N SER A 87 -3.58 -12.18 11.67
CA SER A 87 -2.22 -11.75 11.36
C SER A 87 -1.25 -12.23 12.43
N LYS A 88 -0.01 -12.55 12.02
CA LYS A 88 1.09 -12.84 12.95
C LYS A 88 1.65 -11.56 13.59
N LYS A 89 1.50 -10.42 12.93
CA LYS A 89 1.98 -9.12 13.37
C LYS A 89 0.81 -8.19 13.63
N LYS A 90 0.92 -7.39 14.69
CA LYS A 90 -0.02 -6.29 14.92
C LYS A 90 0.31 -5.12 14.00
N VAL A 91 -0.72 -4.35 13.67
CA VAL A 91 -0.62 -3.09 12.93
C VAL A 91 -1.33 -2.05 13.77
N ASP A 92 -0.62 -1.00 14.19
CA ASP A 92 -1.21 0.04 15.05
C ASP A 92 -2.05 1.05 14.25
N GLY A 93 -1.69 1.29 12.98
CA GLY A 93 -2.41 2.16 12.05
C GLY A 93 -3.78 1.64 11.62
N VAL A 94 -4.34 2.22 10.55
CA VAL A 94 -5.67 1.85 10.03
C VAL A 94 -5.64 0.46 9.38
N ALA A 95 -4.78 0.27 8.40
CA ALA A 95 -4.58 -1.01 7.74
C ALA A 95 -3.23 -1.02 7.00
N LEU A 96 -2.74 -2.22 6.71
CA LEU A 96 -1.61 -2.45 5.81
C LEU A 96 -2.09 -3.32 4.63
N LEU A 97 -1.98 -2.80 3.42
CA LEU A 97 -2.34 -3.49 2.17
C LEU A 97 -1.11 -4.16 1.58
N ARG A 98 -1.12 -5.49 1.49
CA ARG A 98 -0.05 -6.27 0.86
C ARG A 98 -0.51 -6.81 -0.49
N PHE A 99 0.26 -6.55 -1.53
CA PHE A 99 -0.08 -6.92 -2.90
C PHE A 99 1.16 -7.14 -3.75
N GLY A 100 0.99 -7.93 -4.80
CA GLY A 100 2.02 -8.21 -5.80
C GLY A 100 1.90 -7.32 -7.03
N PRO A 101 2.71 -7.58 -8.07
CA PRO A 101 2.69 -6.83 -9.34
C PRO A 101 1.31 -6.79 -10.00
N GLU A 102 0.61 -7.92 -10.04
CA GLU A 102 -0.71 -8.02 -10.68
C GLU A 102 -1.85 -7.36 -9.87
N GLY A 103 -1.58 -6.96 -8.62
CA GLY A 103 -2.57 -6.42 -7.68
C GLY A 103 -2.47 -4.92 -7.47
N VAL A 104 -1.61 -4.20 -8.21
CA VAL A 104 -1.33 -2.77 -7.94
C VAL A 104 -2.58 -1.91 -8.15
N GLY A 105 -3.27 -2.04 -9.29
CA GLY A 105 -4.53 -1.32 -9.53
C GLY A 105 -5.63 -1.70 -8.52
N SER A 106 -5.78 -2.99 -8.20
CA SER A 106 -6.71 -3.46 -7.16
C SER A 106 -6.41 -2.84 -5.80
N ALA A 107 -5.14 -2.73 -5.43
CA ALA A 107 -4.73 -2.15 -4.16
C ALA A 107 -5.05 -0.65 -4.08
N GLN A 108 -4.95 0.09 -5.19
CA GLN A 108 -5.33 1.49 -5.26
C GLN A 108 -6.82 1.69 -4.97
N LEU A 109 -7.68 0.87 -5.57
CA LEU A 109 -9.12 0.90 -5.32
C LEU A 109 -9.45 0.53 -3.86
N VAL A 110 -8.79 -0.50 -3.31
CA VAL A 110 -8.95 -0.87 -1.89
C VAL A 110 -8.47 0.25 -0.96
N ARG A 111 -7.36 0.90 -1.28
CA ARG A 111 -6.80 2.01 -0.49
C ARG A 111 -7.76 3.20 -0.40
N ALA A 112 -8.50 3.49 -1.47
CA ALA A 112 -9.53 4.53 -1.47
C ALA A 112 -10.67 4.25 -0.47
N LEU A 113 -11.02 2.99 -0.21
CA LEU A 113 -12.00 2.63 0.82
C LEU A 113 -11.52 2.92 2.24
N PHE A 114 -10.21 3.09 2.43
CA PHE A 114 -9.58 3.52 3.68
C PHE A 114 -9.21 5.01 3.64
N LEU A 115 -9.79 5.79 2.72
CA LEU A 115 -9.51 7.23 2.55
C LEU A 115 -8.04 7.56 2.27
N GLY A 116 -7.24 6.59 1.82
CA GLY A 116 -5.80 6.76 1.65
C GLY A 116 -4.96 6.47 2.90
N ASP A 117 -5.58 6.26 4.06
CA ASP A 117 -4.92 6.07 5.37
C ASP A 117 -4.34 4.66 5.55
N ALA A 118 -4.64 3.74 4.64
CA ALA A 118 -4.01 2.43 4.63
C ALA A 118 -2.59 2.53 4.04
N GLU A 119 -1.62 2.03 4.79
CA GLU A 119 -0.25 1.86 4.31
C GLU A 119 -0.21 0.76 3.24
N THR A 120 0.72 0.87 2.30
CA THR A 120 0.91 -0.10 1.22
C THR A 120 2.25 -0.81 1.35
N GLN A 121 2.26 -2.11 1.09
CA GLN A 121 3.45 -2.93 1.03
C GLN A 121 3.43 -3.78 -0.23
N TYR A 122 4.22 -3.34 -1.21
CA TYR A 122 4.46 -4.09 -2.42
C TYR A 122 5.40 -5.27 -2.18
N GLU A 123 5.02 -6.45 -2.68
CA GLU A 123 5.80 -7.68 -2.60
C GLU A 123 6.05 -8.21 -4.02
N ALA A 124 7.21 -7.90 -4.61
CA ALA A 124 7.56 -8.27 -5.99
C ALA A 124 7.41 -9.76 -6.34
N LYS A 125 7.58 -10.65 -5.34
CA LYS A 125 7.49 -12.11 -5.50
C LYS A 125 6.08 -12.66 -5.29
N ARG A 126 5.14 -11.84 -4.83
CA ARG A 126 3.75 -12.25 -4.61
C ARG A 126 3.06 -12.40 -5.95
N LYS A 127 2.43 -13.56 -6.16
CA LYS A 127 1.70 -13.89 -7.38
C LYS A 127 0.21 -13.64 -7.20
N GLY A 128 -0.45 -13.32 -8.31
CA GLY A 128 -1.90 -13.14 -8.37
C GLY A 128 -2.37 -11.75 -7.91
N LYS A 129 -3.66 -11.51 -8.12
CA LYS A 129 -4.32 -10.21 -7.92
C LYS A 129 -4.92 -9.99 -6.53
N VAL A 130 -4.67 -10.90 -5.59
CA VAL A 130 -5.26 -10.82 -4.24
C VAL A 130 -4.60 -9.69 -3.44
N VAL A 131 -5.43 -8.78 -2.93
CA VAL A 131 -5.00 -7.73 -2.00
C VAL A 131 -5.23 -8.23 -0.58
N GLU A 132 -4.16 -8.41 0.18
CA GLU A 132 -4.28 -8.76 1.59
C GLU A 132 -4.43 -7.50 2.44
N VAL A 133 -5.53 -7.41 3.17
CA VAL A 133 -5.85 -6.30 4.06
C VAL A 133 -5.52 -6.72 5.48
N VAL A 134 -4.40 -6.26 6.02
CA VAL A 134 -4.07 -6.46 7.44
C VAL A 134 -4.70 -5.32 8.23
N VAL A 135 -5.88 -5.56 8.82
CA VAL A 135 -6.61 -4.52 9.56
C VAL A 135 -5.91 -4.21 10.88
N GLY A 136 -5.70 -2.92 11.16
CA GLY A 136 -4.96 -2.45 12.33
C GLY A 136 -5.83 -1.94 13.48
N GLY A 137 -5.18 -1.51 14.56
CA GLY A 137 -5.80 -1.00 15.78
C GLY A 137 -6.60 0.28 15.55
N GLY A 138 -6.13 1.14 14.63
CA GLY A 138 -6.77 2.39 14.24
C GLY A 138 -8.03 2.23 13.39
N PHE A 139 -8.30 1.04 12.84
CA PHE A 139 -9.47 0.83 11.98
C PHE A 139 -10.78 1.08 12.72
N ARG A 140 -11.66 1.88 12.12
CA ARG A 140 -13.01 2.15 12.63
C ARG A 140 -14.07 1.59 11.71
N GLN A 141 -14.05 2.02 10.45
CA GLN A 141 -14.99 1.61 9.41
C GLN A 141 -14.37 1.90 8.04
N LEU A 142 -14.93 1.30 7.00
CA LEU A 142 -14.66 1.71 5.62
C LEU A 142 -15.39 3.02 5.32
N ALA A 143 -14.79 3.81 4.42
CA ALA A 143 -15.43 4.98 3.81
C ALA A 143 -16.80 4.62 3.20
N THR A 144 -17.72 5.57 3.13
CA THR A 144 -18.94 5.42 2.31
C THR A 144 -18.58 5.35 0.82
N PHE A 145 -19.54 4.98 -0.04
CA PHE A 145 -19.30 4.92 -1.49
C PHE A 145 -18.88 6.28 -2.06
N THR A 146 -19.55 7.37 -1.64
CA THR A 146 -19.22 8.72 -2.09
C THR A 146 -17.81 9.14 -1.63
N GLU A 147 -17.48 8.91 -0.36
CA GLU A 147 -16.14 9.23 0.16
C GLU A 147 -15.05 8.39 -0.50
N ALA A 148 -15.30 7.11 -0.77
CA ALA A 148 -14.36 6.25 -1.46
C ALA A 148 -14.11 6.70 -2.90
N ASN A 149 -15.16 7.12 -3.64
CA ASN A 149 -15.00 7.65 -5.00
C ASN A 149 -14.23 8.97 -5.01
N GLN A 150 -14.50 9.85 -4.04
CA GLN A 150 -13.76 11.10 -3.86
C GLN A 150 -12.30 10.81 -3.50
N SER A 151 -12.06 9.86 -2.59
CA SER A 151 -10.71 9.44 -2.22
C SER A 151 -9.98 8.86 -3.43
N LEU A 152 -10.61 7.99 -4.23
CA LEU A 152 -9.99 7.43 -5.43
C LEU A 152 -9.61 8.53 -6.43
N ALA A 153 -10.48 9.51 -6.64
CA ALA A 153 -10.20 10.65 -7.51
C ALA A 153 -9.03 11.51 -6.99
N GLN A 154 -8.89 11.68 -5.67
CA GLN A 154 -7.77 12.40 -5.06
C GLN A 154 -6.46 11.62 -5.08
N LEU A 155 -6.54 10.30 -4.87
CA LEU A 155 -5.38 9.39 -4.93
C LEU A 155 -4.84 9.24 -6.35
N GLY A 156 -5.69 9.41 -7.37
CA GLY A 156 -5.31 9.34 -8.78
C GLY A 156 -4.98 7.92 -9.25
N GLU A 157 -4.23 7.84 -10.35
CA GLU A 157 -3.77 6.58 -10.91
C GLU A 157 -2.79 5.86 -9.97
N PRO A 158 -2.78 4.51 -9.96
CA PRO A 158 -1.79 3.75 -9.22
C PRO A 158 -0.36 4.06 -9.70
N GLU A 159 0.53 4.29 -8.75
CA GLU A 159 1.95 4.51 -9.02
C GLU A 159 2.68 3.18 -9.29
N LEU A 160 3.68 3.24 -10.17
CA LEU A 160 4.54 2.08 -10.46
C LEU A 160 5.40 1.74 -9.23
N PRO A 161 5.28 0.53 -8.64
CA PRO A 161 6.10 0.18 -7.49
C PRO A 161 7.59 0.10 -7.83
N PRO A 162 8.48 0.41 -6.88
CA PRO A 162 9.92 0.30 -7.10
C PRO A 162 10.34 -1.10 -7.54
N GLY A 163 11.13 -1.18 -8.61
CA GLY A 163 11.62 -2.44 -9.17
C GLY A 163 10.59 -3.22 -10.00
N ALA A 164 9.38 -2.70 -10.17
CA ALA A 164 8.40 -3.24 -11.10
C ALA A 164 8.50 -2.53 -12.47
N CYS A 165 7.98 -3.20 -13.50
CA CYS A 165 7.86 -2.68 -14.84
C CYS A 165 6.41 -2.36 -15.17
N ARG A 166 6.16 -1.27 -15.91
CA ARG A 166 4.81 -1.00 -16.41
C ARG A 166 4.48 -2.02 -17.50
N ALA A 167 3.30 -2.62 -17.42
CA ALA A 167 2.74 -3.47 -18.47
C ALA A 167 2.49 -2.70 -19.77
#